data_AF-A0A4S0W0R7-F1
#
_entry.id   AF-A0A4S0W0R7-F1
#
_cell.length_a   1.000
_cell.length_b   1.000
_cell.length_c   1.000
_cell.angle_alpha   90.00
_cell.angle_beta   90.00
_cell.angle_gamma   90.00
#
_symmetry.space_group_name_H-M   'P 1'
#
loop_
_entity.id
_entity.type
_entity.pdbx_description
1 polymer ?
#
loop_
_entity_poly.entity_id
_entity_poly.type
_entity_poly.pdbx_seq_one_letter_code
_entity_poly.pdbx_strand_id
1 'polypeptide(L)'
;MFEYHYLLESEVKVLRYRWTRHDEVDKLLASATGCVFGSIHGRPYLEIIVDTIPHRLAFDADTELSEVISRARALGVPIHRDIEMVAVLVATCALAATVVATAIWLRL
;
A
#
# COMPACT_ATOMS: atom_id res chain seq x y z
N MET A 1 4.84 -25.28 -9.60
CA MET A 1 3.60 -24.50 -9.64
C MET A 1 3.31 -24.13 -8.19
N PHE A 2 3.76 -22.94 -7.75
CA PHE A 2 3.60 -22.51 -6.35
C PHE A 2 2.55 -21.41 -6.35
N GLU A 3 1.34 -21.80 -5.94
CA GLU A 3 0.20 -20.91 -5.84
C GLU A 3 0.42 -19.86 -4.75
N TYR A 4 0.16 -18.60 -5.09
CA TYR A 4 -0.05 -17.50 -4.14
C TYR A 4 -1.30 -17.65 -3.27
N HIS A 5 -1.81 -18.88 -3.09
CA HIS A 5 -2.91 -19.19 -2.18
C HIS A 5 -2.59 -18.79 -0.73
N TYR A 6 -1.30 -18.69 -0.37
CA TYR A 6 -0.84 -18.19 0.93
C TYR A 6 -0.89 -16.65 1.07
N LEU A 7 -1.27 -15.89 0.03
CA LEU A 7 -1.51 -14.45 0.14
C LEU A 7 -2.83 -14.11 0.85
N LEU A 8 -3.69 -15.11 1.10
CA LEU A 8 -4.92 -14.95 1.89
C LEU A 8 -4.70 -15.18 3.40
N GLU A 9 -3.50 -15.58 3.82
CA GLU A 9 -3.15 -15.68 5.23
C GLU A 9 -2.78 -14.28 5.76
N SER A 10 -3.36 -13.90 6.89
CA SER A 10 -3.32 -12.59 7.55
C SER A 10 -1.95 -12.11 8.05
N GLU A 11 -0.84 -12.59 7.46
CA GLU A 11 0.51 -12.16 7.76
C GLU A 11 1.07 -11.26 6.66
N VAL A 12 1.49 -10.04 7.05
CA VAL A 12 2.20 -9.10 6.18
C VAL A 12 3.56 -9.71 5.79
N LYS A 13 3.61 -10.43 4.67
CA LYS A 13 4.85 -10.95 4.09
C LYS A 13 5.48 -9.89 3.18
N VAL A 14 6.72 -9.50 3.50
CA VAL A 14 7.54 -8.68 2.61
C VAL A 14 8.06 -9.57 1.49
N LEU A 15 7.50 -9.41 0.31
CA LEU A 15 7.96 -10.09 -0.89
C LEU A 15 9.03 -9.21 -1.55
N ARG A 16 10.14 -9.81 -1.95
CA ARG A 16 11.14 -9.13 -2.79
C ARG A 16 10.70 -9.22 -4.23
N TYR A 17 10.55 -8.08 -4.90
CA TYR A 17 10.26 -8.06 -6.32
C TYR A 17 11.37 -8.79 -7.06
N ARG A 18 10.98 -9.75 -7.89
CA ARG A 18 11.88 -10.46 -8.78
C ARG A 18 11.23 -10.44 -10.14
N TRP A 19 11.92 -9.86 -11.12
CA TRP A 19 11.49 -9.78 -12.52
C TRP A 19 10.93 -11.11 -13.05
N THR A 20 11.39 -12.25 -12.56
CA THR A 20 10.88 -13.57 -12.93
C THR A 20 9.43 -13.88 -12.49
N ARG A 21 8.70 -12.94 -11.86
CA ARG A 21 7.32 -13.14 -11.35
C ARG A 21 6.31 -12.07 -11.81
N HIS A 22 6.53 -11.45 -12.99
CA HIS A 22 5.65 -10.42 -13.55
C HIS A 22 4.17 -10.81 -13.58
N ASP A 23 3.84 -11.99 -14.12
CA ASP A 23 2.46 -12.47 -14.25
C ASP A 23 1.69 -12.51 -12.93
N GLU A 24 2.41 -12.72 -11.84
CA GLU A 24 1.81 -12.87 -10.53
C GLU A 24 1.62 -11.52 -9.82
N VAL A 25 2.53 -10.58 -10.07
CA VAL A 25 2.34 -9.17 -9.67
C VAL A 25 1.18 -8.55 -10.43
N ASP A 26 1.04 -8.84 -11.73
CA ASP A 26 -0.06 -8.32 -12.55
C ASP A 26 -1.41 -8.88 -12.09
N LYS A 27 -1.48 -10.15 -11.70
CA LYS A 27 -2.67 -10.73 -11.03
C LYS A 27 -2.99 -10.04 -9.71
N LEU A 28 -1.98 -9.72 -8.92
CA LEU A 28 -2.16 -9.02 -7.65
C LEU A 28 -2.68 -7.59 -7.86
N LEU A 29 -2.13 -6.89 -8.86
CA LEU A 29 -2.59 -5.55 -9.25
C LEU A 29 -4.01 -5.56 -9.82
N ALA A 30 -4.40 -6.59 -10.57
CA ALA A 30 -5.76 -6.72 -11.10
C ALA A 30 -6.82 -6.85 -9.99
N SER A 31 -6.45 -7.40 -8.83
CA SER A 31 -7.31 -7.50 -7.65
C SER A 31 -7.10 -6.36 -6.64
N ALA A 32 -6.23 -5.39 -6.94
CA ALA A 32 -5.89 -4.33 -6.01
C ALA A 32 -6.97 -3.26 -5.94
N THR A 33 -7.34 -2.86 -4.72
CA THR A 33 -8.20 -1.69 -4.47
C THR A 33 -7.40 -0.40 -4.35
N GLY A 34 -6.09 -0.50 -4.12
CA GLY A 34 -5.17 0.62 -4.11
C GLY A 34 -3.71 0.18 -3.94
N CYS A 35 -2.81 1.12 -4.17
CA CYS A 35 -1.38 0.94 -3.96
C CYS A 35 -0.80 2.12 -3.17
N VAL A 36 0.18 1.84 -2.33
CA VAL A 36 0.96 2.83 -1.59
C VAL A 36 2.43 2.61 -1.87
N PHE A 37 3.18 3.64 -2.23
CA PHE A 37 4.63 3.51 -2.45
C PHE A 37 5.43 4.40 -1.50
N GLY A 38 6.62 3.95 -1.15
CA GLY A 38 7.52 4.66 -0.25
C GLY A 38 8.95 4.13 -0.33
N SER A 39 9.77 4.54 0.63
CA SER A 39 11.14 4.05 0.80
C SER A 39 11.40 3.76 2.27
N ILE A 40 11.93 2.58 2.57
CA ILE A 40 12.34 2.16 3.92
C ILE A 40 13.82 1.82 3.87
N HIS A 41 14.63 2.46 4.72
CA HIS A 41 16.09 2.28 4.74
C HIS A 41 16.76 2.44 3.36
N GLY A 42 16.25 3.35 2.53
CA GLY A 42 16.75 3.60 1.18
C GLY A 42 16.35 2.55 0.14
N ARG A 43 15.49 1.59 0.50
CA ARG A 43 14.93 0.60 -0.43
C ARG A 43 13.51 1.01 -0.83
N PRO A 44 13.23 1.19 -2.13
CA PRO A 44 11.89 1.47 -2.61
C PRO A 44 10.97 0.29 -2.32
N TYR A 45 9.71 0.59 -1.98
CA TYR A 45 8.68 -0.42 -1.79
C TYR A 45 7.34 0.04 -2.36
N LEU A 46 6.50 -0.94 -2.70
CA LEU A 46 5.09 -0.77 -3.07
C LEU A 46 4.26 -1.72 -2.22
N GLU A 47 3.30 -1.19 -1.49
CA GLU A 47 2.23 -1.96 -0.87
C GLU A 47 1.04 -2.00 -1.81
N ILE A 48 0.61 -3.21 -2.16
CA ILE A 48 -0.59 -3.46 -2.96
C ILE A 48 -1.67 -3.89 -2.00
N ILE A 49 -2.78 -3.16 -1.95
CA ILE A 49 -3.90 -3.42 -1.04
C ILE A 49 -4.93 -4.27 -1.77
N VAL A 50 -5.17 -5.48 -1.28
CA VAL A 50 -6.19 -6.41 -1.80
C VAL A 50 -7.13 -6.72 -0.63
N ASP A 51 -8.43 -6.46 -0.78
CA ASP A 51 -9.43 -6.73 0.27
C ASP A 51 -9.03 -6.22 1.67
N THR A 52 -8.44 -5.02 1.74
CA THR A 52 -7.90 -4.36 2.96
C THR A 52 -6.60 -4.94 3.53
N ILE A 53 -6.03 -5.96 2.89
CA ILE A 53 -4.76 -6.57 3.29
C ILE A 53 -3.62 -5.94 2.48
N PRO A 54 -2.61 -5.33 3.13
CA PRO A 54 -1.45 -4.77 2.45
C PRO A 54 -0.41 -5.86 2.13
N HIS A 55 -0.05 -5.98 0.85
CA HIS A 55 1.00 -6.85 0.36
C HIS A 55 2.22 -6.02 -0.05
N ARG A 56 3.32 -6.13 0.71
CA ARG A 56 4.52 -5.34 0.47
C ARG A 56 5.44 -6.01 -0.54
N LEU A 57 5.77 -5.27 -1.61
CA LEU A 57 6.81 -5.56 -2.58
C LEU A 57 8.00 -4.61 -2.33
N ALA A 58 9.16 -5.16 -1.96
CA ALA A 58 10.40 -4.42 -1.88
C ALA A 58 11.18 -4.53 -3.19
N PHE A 59 11.73 -3.41 -3.65
CA PHE A 59 12.48 -3.29 -4.90
C PHE A 59 13.97 -3.04 -4.62
N ASP A 60 14.81 -3.48 -5.54
CA ASP A 60 16.25 -3.21 -5.45
C ASP A 60 16.62 -1.88 -6.12
N ALA A 61 15.78 -1.39 -7.04
CA ALA A 61 15.97 -0.11 -7.73
C ALA A 61 14.65 0.65 -7.94
N ASP A 62 14.73 1.98 -7.96
CA ASP A 62 13.58 2.86 -8.22
C ASP A 62 12.99 2.70 -9.62
N THR A 63 13.80 2.26 -10.60
CA THR A 63 13.35 1.98 -11.96
C THR A 63 12.36 0.83 -12.01
N GLU A 64 12.58 -0.23 -11.23
CA GLU A 64 11.67 -1.37 -11.13
C GLU A 64 10.34 -0.97 -10.48
N LEU A 65 10.41 -0.17 -9.40
CA LEU A 65 9.23 0.40 -8.75
C LEU A 65 8.43 1.26 -9.75
N SER A 66 9.11 2.11 -10.52
CA SER A 66 8.49 3.01 -11.50
C SER A 66 7.74 2.24 -12.59
N GLU A 67 8.27 1.09 -13.02
CA GLU A 67 7.62 0.23 -14.00
C GLU A 67 6.35 -0.42 -13.46
N VAL A 68 6.38 -0.94 -12.23
CA VAL A 68 5.19 -1.52 -11.59
C VAL A 68 4.13 -0.45 -11.34
N ILE A 69 4.53 0.76 -10.92
CA ILE A 69 3.63 1.92 -10.79
C ILE A 69 2.96 2.25 -12.13
N SER A 70 3.71 2.24 -13.23
CA SER A 70 3.17 2.50 -14.56
C SER A 70 2.10 1.46 -14.94
N ARG A 71 2.37 0.16 -14.68
CA ARG A 71 1.38 -0.90 -14.88
C ARG A 71 0.14 -0.74 -14.01
N ALA A 72 0.32 -0.45 -12.73
CA ALA A 72 -0.79 -0.23 -11.80
C ALA A 72 -1.70 0.93 -12.26
N ARG A 73 -1.11 2.03 -12.76
CA ARG A 73 -1.89 3.14 -13.35
C ARG A 73 -2.63 2.73 -14.62
N ALA A 74 -2.00 1.93 -15.48
CA ALA A 74 -2.64 1.43 -16.70
C ALA A 74 -3.88 0.56 -16.38
N LEU A 75 -3.87 -0.14 -15.24
CA LEU A 75 -5.00 -0.91 -14.72
C LEU A 75 -6.02 -0.05 -13.96
N GLY A 76 -5.81 1.26 -13.83
CA GLY A 76 -6.70 2.17 -13.10
C GLY A 76 -6.63 2.05 -11.58
N VAL A 77 -5.63 1.36 -11.04
CA VAL A 77 -5.45 1.21 -9.59
C VAL A 77 -4.98 2.55 -9.01
N PRO A 78 -5.64 3.09 -7.97
CA PRO A 78 -5.21 4.34 -7.36
C PRO A 78 -3.89 4.15 -6.60
N ILE A 79 -2.94 5.07 -6.81
CA ILE A 79 -1.59 5.00 -6.24
C ILE A 79 -1.35 6.23 -5.37
N HIS A 80 -0.99 6.01 -4.12
CA HIS A 80 -0.71 7.05 -3.13
C HIS A 80 0.74 6.99 -2.66
N ARG A 81 1.29 8.12 -2.24
CA ARG A 81 2.60 8.14 -1.58
C ARG A 81 2.41 7.91 -0.08
N ASP A 82 3.29 7.12 0.54
CA ASP A 82 3.23 6.80 1.98
C ASP A 82 3.12 8.07 2.87
N ILE A 83 3.85 9.13 2.50
CA ILE A 83 3.79 10.44 3.18
C ILE A 83 2.39 11.07 3.13
N GLU A 84 1.66 10.89 2.02
CA GLU A 84 0.29 11.40 1.89
C GLU A 84 -0.67 10.63 2.80
N MET A 85 -0.49 9.31 2.94
CA MET A 85 -1.29 8.48 3.84
C MET A 85 -1.04 8.84 5.31
N VAL A 86 0.21 9.08 5.71
CA VAL A 86 0.55 9.58 7.05
C VAL A 86 -0.11 10.94 7.30
N ALA A 87 -0.09 11.85 6.33
CA ALA A 87 -0.73 13.16 6.46
C ALA A 87 -2.24 13.03 6.66
N VAL A 88 -2.91 12.17 5.90
CA VAL A 88 -4.35 11.88 6.04
C VAL A 88 -4.66 11.30 7.42
N LEU A 89 -3.83 10.38 7.92
CA LEU A 89 -4.01 9.79 9.24
C LEU A 89 -3.86 10.84 10.35
N VAL A 90 -2.83 11.68 10.28
CA VAL A 90 -2.61 12.77 11.25
C VAL A 90 -3.78 13.76 11.25
N ALA A 91 -4.23 14.18 10.05
CA ALA A 91 -5.37 15.07 9.92
C ALA A 91 -6.65 14.47 10.53
N THR A 92 -6.89 13.18 10.27
CA THR A 92 -8.06 12.46 10.79
C THR A 92 -8.02 12.35 12.32
N CYS A 93 -6.87 11.99 12.89
CA CYS A 93 -6.69 11.95 14.35
C CYS A 93 -6.86 13.33 15.00
N ALA A 94 -6.33 14.39 14.37
CA ALA A 94 -6.49 15.75 14.85
C ALA A 94 -7.97 16.20 14.86
N LEU A 95 -8.72 15.87 13.80
CA LEU A 95 -10.15 16.13 13.74
C LEU A 95 -10.91 15.38 14.84
N ALA A 96 -10.63 14.09 15.02
CA ALA A 96 -11.25 13.29 16.07
C ALA A 96 -10.97 13.86 17.48
N ALA A 97 -9.73 14.25 17.76
CA ALA A 97 -9.36 14.89 19.02
C ALA A 97 -10.10 16.21 19.24
N THR A 98 -10.29 17.00 18.18
CA THR A 98 -11.03 18.27 18.24
C THR A 98 -12.52 18.03 18.53
N VAL A 99 -13.12 17.02 17.91
CA VAL A 99 -14.53 16.63 18.17
C VAL A 99 -14.70 16.16 19.63
N VAL A 100 -13.78 15.35 20.15
CA VAL A 100 -13.82 14.90 21.54
C VAL A 100 -13.65 16.07 22.50
N ALA A 101 -12.68 16.95 22.26
CA ALA A 101 -12.44 18.13 23.10
C ALA A 101 -13.64 19.08 23.11
N THR A 102 -14.29 19.29 21.97
CA THR A 102 -15.50 20.11 21.86
C THR A 102 -16.70 19.47 22.54
N ALA A 103 -16.89 18.16 22.44
CA ALA A 103 -17.93 17.44 23.17
C ALA A 103 -17.77 17.58 24.70
N ILE A 104 -16.54 17.41 25.21
CA ILE A 104 -16.22 17.60 26.64
C ILE A 104 -16.50 19.04 27.07
N TRP A 105 -16.08 20.02 26.27
CA TRP A 105 -16.29 21.44 26.56
C TRP A 105 -17.77 21.81 26.62
N LEU A 106 -18.58 21.22 25.73
CA LEU A 106 -20.03 21.39 25.69
C LEU A 106 -20.77 20.56 26.76
N ARG A 107 -20.07 19.70 27.52
CA ARG A 107 -20.64 18.74 28.48
C ARG A 107 -21.72 17.84 27.86
N LEU A 108 -21.49 17.45 26.60
CA LEU A 108 -22.26 16.38 25.94
C LEU A 108 -21.86 15.01 26.47
#